data_AF-A0A1I2T7R0-F1
#
_entry.id   AF-A0A1I2T7R0-F1
#
_cell.length_a   1.000
_cell.length_b   1.000
_cell.length_c   1.000
_cell.angle_alpha   90.00
_cell.angle_beta   90.00
_cell.angle_gamma   90.00
#
_symmetry.space_group_name_H-M   'P 1'
#
loop_
_entity.id
_entity.type
_entity.pdbx_description
1 polymer ?
#
loop_
_entity_poly.entity_id
_entity_poly.type
_entity_poly.pdbx_seq_one_letter_code
_entity_poly.pdbx_strand_id
1 'polypeptide(L)' 'MASMARNPLPGTIRKDGRRAFYVYLSPPLIRELKKAALDEERPAYELVEEAVEALLKSRRIARPATDGVA' A
#
# COMPACT_ATOMS: atom_id res chain seq x y z
N MET A 1 -17.21 27.60 -1.41
CA MET A 1 -16.17 26.97 -2.26
C MET A 1 -16.30 25.47 -2.12
N ALA A 2 -17.14 24.83 -2.94
CA ALA A 2 -17.45 23.41 -2.84
C ALA A 2 -16.20 22.57 -3.18
N SER A 3 -15.89 21.62 -2.30
CA SER A 3 -14.87 20.58 -2.51
C SER A 3 -15.27 19.73 -3.72
N MET A 4 -14.63 19.93 -4.86
CA MET A 4 -14.69 18.98 -5.96
C MET A 4 -13.90 17.74 -5.53
N ALA A 5 -14.62 16.75 -5.02
CA ALA A 5 -14.15 15.37 -5.08
C ALA A 5 -13.79 15.08 -6.54
N ARG A 6 -12.49 14.96 -6.84
CA ARG A 6 -12.01 14.68 -8.20
C ARG A 6 -12.59 13.34 -8.63
N ASN A 7 -13.57 13.38 -9.52
CA ASN A 7 -14.12 12.19 -10.15
C ASN A 7 -12.96 11.53 -10.93
N PRO A 8 -12.59 10.27 -10.64
CA PRO A 8 -11.52 9.61 -11.37
C PRO A 8 -11.89 9.53 -12.85
N LEU A 9 -10.97 9.87 -13.75
CA LEU A 9 -11.22 9.76 -15.19
C LEU A 9 -11.56 8.30 -15.54
N PRO A 10 -12.53 8.05 -16.45
CA PRO A 10 -12.86 6.70 -16.91
C PRO A 10 -11.60 6.06 -17.51
N GLY A 11 -11.12 4.98 -16.86
CA GLY A 11 -9.84 4.32 -17.16
C GLY A 11 -8.83 4.31 -16.00
N THR A 12 -9.09 5.02 -14.91
CA THR A 12 -8.22 5.07 -13.71
C THR A 12 -8.53 3.99 -12.66
N ILE A 13 -9.69 3.34 -12.78
CA ILE A 13 -10.12 2.28 -11.86
C ILE A 13 -9.64 0.95 -12.43
N ARG A 14 -8.70 0.31 -11.72
CA ARG A 14 -8.26 -1.04 -12.06
C ARG A 14 -9.43 -2.00 -11.91
N LYS A 15 -9.47 -3.03 -12.76
CA LYS A 15 -10.50 -4.08 -12.71
C LYS A 15 -10.54 -4.82 -11.37
N ASP A 16 -9.42 -4.81 -10.63
CA ASP A 16 -9.25 -5.44 -9.31
C ASP A 16 -9.62 -4.51 -8.14
N GLY A 17 -10.09 -3.28 -8.41
CA GLY A 17 -10.45 -2.31 -7.36
C GLY A 17 -9.27 -1.68 -6.61
N ARG A 18 -8.03 -2.07 -6.93
CA ARG A 18 -6.83 -1.50 -6.29
C ARG A 18 -6.61 -0.05 -6.74
N ARG A 19 -6.07 0.76 -5.83
CA ARG A 19 -5.78 2.18 -6.06
C ARG A 19 -4.28 2.44 -5.91
N ALA A 20 -3.74 3.32 -6.75
CA ALA A 20 -2.34 3.71 -6.65
C ALA A 20 -2.09 4.52 -5.36
N PHE A 21 -0.98 4.21 -4.68
CA PHE A 21 -0.46 4.96 -3.54
C PHE A 21 1.02 5.23 -3.79
N TYR A 22 1.43 6.49 -3.71
CA TYR A 22 2.80 6.90 -3.96
C TYR A 22 3.57 6.96 -2.64
N VAL A 23 4.71 6.28 -2.57
CA VAL A 23 5.60 6.25 -1.39
C VAL A 23 7.02 6.59 -1.77
N TYR A 24 7.71 7.29 -0.86
CA TYR A 24 9.14 7.51 -0.95
C TYR A 24 9.88 6.40 -0.24
N LEU A 25 10.79 5.74 -0.95
CA LEU A 25 11.69 4.72 -0.43
C LEU A 25 13.13 5.10 -0.77
N SER A 26 14.09 4.57 -0.01
CA SER A 26 15.50 4.79 -0.33
C SER A 26 15.86 4.10 -1.66
N PRO A 27 16.76 4.67 -2.48
CA PRO A 27 17.16 4.04 -3.74
C PRO A 27 17.67 2.59 -3.61
N PRO A 28 18.44 2.21 -2.57
CA PRO A 28 18.82 0.83 -2.34
C PRO A 28 17.60 -0.09 -2.13
N LEU A 29 16.63 0.33 -1.31
CA LEU A 29 15.44 -0.46 -1.03
C LEU A 29 14.58 -0.67 -2.29
N ILE A 30 14.48 0.35 -3.14
CA ILE A 30 13.78 0.23 -4.43
C ILE A 30 14.43 -0.84 -5.32
N ARG A 31 15.77 -0.93 -5.32
CA ARG A 31 16.50 -1.94 -6.11
C ARG A 31 16.24 -3.35 -5.58
N GLU A 32 16.35 -3.55 -4.28
CA GLU A 32 16.09 -4.86 -3.65
C GLU A 32 14.64 -5.30 -3.86
N LEU A 33 13.67 -4.40 -3.68
CA LEU A 33 12.25 -4.68 -3.93
C LEU A 33 11.99 -5.12 -5.37
N LYS A 34 12.58 -4.40 -6.35
CA LYS A 34 12.44 -4.76 -7.76
C LYS A 34 13.10 -6.10 -8.09
N LYS A 35 14.24 -6.40 -7.47
CA LYS A 35 14.92 -7.68 -7.65
C LYS A 35 14.07 -8.82 -7.10
N ALA A 36 13.58 -8.71 -5.87
CA ALA A 36 12.70 -9.72 -5.27
C ALA A 36 11.43 -9.95 -6.13
N ALA A 37 10.82 -8.87 -6.64
CA ALA A 37 9.68 -8.96 -7.53
C ALA A 37 9.99 -9.72 -8.84
N LEU A 38 11.19 -9.55 -9.41
CA LEU A 38 11.65 -10.30 -10.58
C LEU A 38 11.91 -11.77 -10.24
N ASP A 39 12.59 -12.04 -9.13
CA ASP A 39 12.93 -13.38 -8.68
C ASP A 39 11.67 -14.22 -8.36
N GLU A 40 10.59 -13.58 -7.89
CA GLU A 40 9.30 -14.21 -7.60
C GLU A 40 8.30 -14.17 -8.77
N GLU A 41 8.67 -13.60 -9.92
CA GLU A 41 7.77 -13.41 -11.08
C GLU A 41 6.46 -12.67 -10.75
N ARG A 42 6.51 -11.72 -9.81
CA ARG A 42 5.32 -11.02 -9.29
C ARG A 42 5.47 -9.50 -9.31
N PRO A 43 4.36 -8.74 -9.39
CA PRO A 43 4.43 -7.29 -9.30
C PRO A 43 4.93 -6.82 -7.93
N ALA A 44 5.86 -5.85 -7.91
CA ALA A 44 6.44 -5.32 -6.67
C ALA A 44 5.41 -4.76 -5.66
N TYR A 45 4.23 -4.32 -6.12
CA TYR A 45 3.19 -3.83 -5.22
C TYR A 45 2.62 -4.95 -4.33
N GLU A 46 2.65 -6.21 -4.75
CA GLU A 46 2.16 -7.34 -3.94
C GLU A 46 3.07 -7.57 -2.73
N LEU A 47 4.40 -7.54 -2.95
CA LEU A 47 5.38 -7.64 -1.88
C LEU A 47 5.25 -6.48 -0.87
N VAL A 48 4.99 -5.26 -1.38
CA VAL A 48 4.73 -4.09 -0.52
C VAL A 48 3.45 -4.27 0.27
N GLU A 49 2.37 -4.76 -0.36
CA GLU A 49 1.09 -5.02 0.29
C GLU A 49 1.26 -6.02 1.44
N GLU A 50 1.89 -7.16 1.20
CA GLU A 50 2.17 -8.19 2.20
C GLU A 50 3.00 -7.66 3.37
N ALA A 51 4.09 -6.93 3.08
CA ALA A 51 4.96 -6.36 4.11
C ALA A 51 4.22 -5.31 4.98
N VAL A 52 3.40 -4.47 4.35
CA VAL A 52 2.60 -3.45 5.06
C VAL A 52 1.51 -4.12 5.90
N GLU A 53 0.83 -5.14 5.38
CA GLU A 53 -0.16 -5.91 6.14
C GLU A 53 0.45 -6.57 7.38
N ALA A 54 1.60 -7.23 7.23
CA ALA A 54 2.32 -7.85 8.32
C ALA A 54 2.72 -6.82 9.40
N LEU A 55 3.23 -5.66 8.99
CA LEU A 55 3.56 -4.55 9.90
C LEU A 55 2.33 -4.02 10.64
N LEU A 56 1.22 -3.80 9.95
CA LEU A 56 -0.01 -3.28 10.56
C LEU A 56 -0.63 -4.30 11.51
N LYS A 57 -0.63 -5.58 11.15
CA LYS A 57 -1.11 -6.67 12.00
C LYS A 57 -0.28 -6.76 13.29
N SER A 58 1.05 -6.74 13.19
CA SER A 58 1.91 -6.76 14.39
C SER A 58 1.69 -5.54 15.29
N ARG A 59 1.48 -4.35 14.72
CA ARG A 59 1.14 -3.14 15.48
C ARG A 59 -0.22 -3.19 16.16
N ARG A 60 -1.23 -3.82 15.57
CA ARG A 60 -2.54 -4.02 16.22
C ARG A 60 -2.48 -5.02 17.36
N ILE A 61 -1.65 -6.05 17.23
CA ILE A 61 -1.42 -7.02 18.32
C ILE A 61 -0.66 -6.36 19.47
N ALA A 62 0.35 -5.55 19.15
CA ALA A 62 1.17 -4.86 20.15
C ALA A 62 0.47 -3.64 20.78
N ARG A 63 -0.54 -3.07 20.13
CA ARG A 63 -1.35 -1.99 20.69
C ARG A 63 -2.50 -2.64 21.46
N PRO A 64 -2.54 -2.56 22.81
CA PRO A 64 -3.76 -2.94 23.52
C PRO A 64 -4.92 -2.14 22.93
N ALA A 65 -6.06 -2.79 22.73
CA ALA A 65 -7.29 -2.13 22.35
C ALA A 65 -7.60 -1.09 23.43
N THR A 66 -7.12 0.14 23.26
CA THR A 66 -7.69 1.27 23.95
C THR A 66 -9.06 1.42 23.33
N ASP A 67 -10.06 1.03 24.11
CA ASP A 67 -11.48 1.18 23.84
C ASP A 67 -11.78 2.52 23.22
N GLY A 68 -12.82 2.53 22.39
CA GLY A 68 -13.29 3.72 21.69
C GLY A 68 -13.25 4.96 22.57
N VAL A 69 -12.56 5.99 22.08
CA VAL A 69 -12.73 7.34 22.59
C VAL A 69 -12.98 8.25 21.39
N ALA A 70 -14.22 8.75 21.40
CA ALA A 70 -14.84 9.85 20.66
C ALA A 70 -15.10 9.65 19.17
#